data_AF-A0A416EE64-F1
#
_entry.id   AF-A0A416EE64-F1
#
_cell.length_a   1.000
_cell.length_b   1.000
_cell.length_c   1.000
_cell.angle_alpha   90.00
_cell.angle_beta   90.00
_cell.angle_gamma   90.00
#
_symmetry.space_group_name_H-M   'P 1'
#
loop_
_entity.id
_entity.type
_entity.pdbx_description
1 polymer ?
#
loop_
_entity_poly.entity_id
_entity_poly.type
_entity_poly.pdbx_seq_one_letter_code
_entity_poly.pdbx_strand_id
1 'polypeptide(L)'
;MSTAENINLKQQMAIQSANVYKGKICCYASVTKKGFREGDPALAMSETSNVCINIFDAASAKGVKFYFGGTLPSFIFEKTKLCMALGLTTQKQEGTEEKKSAAYTVKIKFGPFKDRTPAEVLLESPNNYNPLCDTYNKLMAANDPKFARQNSVVANAIAEAGNLFMNGQLDKTSVNTYQKIIIWDGMRTPNVNKVNQKGLTEARTAKITFDMDPGNKEPYCIEIMNCMAPPVQGAQIGARLSQCEDKITLMMNFSEEAWYGFWKDTIEAKTSFGRLMENERIDYSDKNMWKPQQNQQYAQPNNVVQMQQGYSQYAAPYMGQGYR
;
A
#
# COMPACT_ATOMS: atom_id res chain seq x y z
N MET A 1 -27.61 2.92 -26.85
CA MET A 1 -27.65 2.00 -25.70
C MET A 1 -28.74 2.47 -24.77
N SER A 2 -29.66 1.57 -24.41
CA SER A 2 -30.73 1.87 -23.47
C SER A 2 -30.16 2.15 -22.07
N THR A 3 -30.88 2.92 -21.26
CA THR A 3 -30.51 3.25 -19.88
C THR A 3 -30.30 2.00 -19.03
N ALA A 4 -31.03 0.91 -19.32
CA ALA A 4 -30.92 -0.37 -18.62
C ALA A 4 -29.63 -1.14 -18.94
N GLU A 5 -29.20 -1.16 -20.21
CA GLU A 5 -27.92 -1.78 -20.61
C GLU A 5 -26.73 -1.05 -19.97
N ASN A 6 -26.82 0.27 -19.85
CA ASN A 6 -25.79 1.12 -19.25
C ASN A 6 -25.65 0.87 -17.72
N ILE A 7 -26.76 0.61 -17.03
CA ILE A 7 -26.76 0.24 -15.60
C ILE A 7 -26.14 -1.14 -15.39
N ASN A 8 -26.45 -2.10 -16.27
CA ASN A 8 -25.90 -3.46 -16.18
C ASN A 8 -24.38 -3.46 -16.42
N LEU A 9 -23.90 -2.72 -17.42
CA LEU A 9 -22.47 -2.58 -17.70
C LEU A 9 -21.70 -1.91 -16.54
N LYS A 10 -22.28 -0.84 -15.95
CA LYS A 10 -21.72 -0.15 -14.77
C LYS A 10 -21.61 -1.07 -13.54
N GLN A 11 -22.59 -1.97 -13.35
CA GLN A 11 -22.55 -2.96 -12.27
C GLN A 11 -21.53 -4.06 -12.54
N GLN A 12 -21.41 -4.55 -13.77
CA GLN A 12 -20.47 -5.62 -14.14
C GLN A 12 -18.99 -5.19 -13.99
N MET A 13 -18.62 -3.97 -14.40
CA MET A 13 -17.25 -3.46 -14.22
C MET A 13 -16.89 -3.19 -12.75
N ALA A 14 -17.88 -3.09 -11.86
CA ALA A 14 -17.71 -2.72 -10.46
C ALA A 14 -17.54 -3.92 -9.51
N ILE A 15 -17.83 -5.15 -9.94
CA ILE A 15 -17.90 -6.30 -9.01
C ILE A 15 -16.52 -6.87 -8.68
N GLN A 16 -15.68 -7.17 -9.68
CA GLN A 16 -14.30 -7.63 -9.49
C GLN A 16 -13.45 -7.26 -10.72
N SER A 17 -12.62 -6.22 -10.61
CA SER A 17 -11.79 -5.74 -11.73
C SER A 17 -10.51 -6.55 -11.94
N ALA A 18 -10.03 -7.21 -10.90
CA ALA A 18 -8.86 -8.08 -10.93
C ALA A 18 -8.94 -9.07 -9.76
N ASN A 19 -8.41 -10.26 -9.92
CA ASN A 19 -8.42 -11.27 -8.86
C ASN A 19 -7.22 -12.23 -8.99
N VAL A 20 -6.68 -12.64 -7.85
CA VAL A 20 -5.62 -13.64 -7.73
C VAL A 20 -6.01 -14.63 -6.63
N TYR A 21 -5.94 -15.92 -6.97
CA TYR A 21 -6.24 -17.02 -6.06
C TYR A 21 -4.98 -17.77 -5.66
N LYS A 22 -4.86 -18.07 -4.36
CA LYS A 22 -3.80 -18.91 -3.80
C LYS A 22 -4.37 -19.88 -2.79
N GLY A 23 -4.69 -21.08 -3.27
CA GLY A 23 -5.39 -22.09 -2.48
C GLY A 23 -6.72 -21.56 -1.99
N LYS A 24 -6.85 -21.36 -0.67
CA LYS A 24 -8.09 -20.85 -0.02
C LYS A 24 -8.14 -19.34 0.12
N ILE A 25 -7.09 -18.60 -0.28
CA ILE A 25 -7.03 -17.15 -0.16
C ILE A 25 -7.28 -16.52 -1.53
N CYS A 26 -8.17 -15.54 -1.60
CA CYS A 26 -8.42 -14.73 -2.78
C CYS A 26 -8.14 -13.25 -2.47
N CYS A 27 -7.36 -12.59 -3.33
CA CYS A 27 -7.23 -11.14 -3.34
C CYS A 27 -7.90 -10.61 -4.60
N TYR A 28 -8.86 -9.69 -4.45
CA TYR A 28 -9.53 -9.08 -5.58
C TYR A 28 -9.70 -7.58 -5.41
N ALA A 29 -9.63 -6.86 -6.53
CA ALA A 29 -9.92 -5.44 -6.61
C ALA A 29 -11.34 -5.23 -7.13
N SER A 30 -12.00 -4.17 -6.68
CA SER A 30 -13.24 -3.68 -7.24
C SER A 30 -13.20 -2.17 -7.40
N VAL A 31 -13.89 -1.65 -8.42
CA VAL A 31 -13.98 -0.21 -8.68
C VAL A 31 -15.36 0.26 -8.27
N THR A 32 -15.41 1.28 -7.41
CA THR A 32 -16.67 1.80 -6.86
C THR A 32 -16.79 3.30 -7.10
N LYS A 33 -18.01 3.77 -7.30
CA LYS A 33 -18.32 5.20 -7.33
C LYS A 33 -18.07 5.81 -5.95
N LYS A 34 -17.35 6.93 -5.88
CA LYS A 34 -17.33 7.74 -4.66
C LYS A 34 -18.68 8.46 -4.57
N GLY A 35 -19.38 8.31 -3.45
CA GLY A 35 -20.65 9.02 -3.24
C GLY A 35 -20.42 10.53 -3.24
N PHE A 36 -21.22 11.27 -4.00
CA PHE A 36 -21.24 12.72 -3.99
C PHE A 36 -22.26 13.19 -2.95
N ARG A 37 -21.90 14.14 -2.09
CA ARG A 37 -22.89 14.84 -1.26
C ARG A 37 -23.20 16.18 -1.90
N GLU A 38 -24.44 16.62 -1.70
CA GLU A 38 -24.86 17.96 -2.09
C GLU A 38 -24.05 18.98 -1.29
N GLY A 39 -23.42 19.94 -1.97
CA GLY A 39 -22.52 20.92 -1.36
C GLY A 39 -21.04 20.51 -1.23
N ASP A 40 -20.65 19.29 -1.61
CA ASP A 40 -19.22 18.96 -1.77
C ASP A 40 -18.64 19.78 -2.95
N PRO A 41 -17.37 20.26 -2.86
CA PRO A 41 -16.75 20.96 -3.97
C PRO A 41 -16.61 20.03 -5.18
N ALA A 42 -16.64 20.59 -6.38
CA ALA A 42 -16.31 19.85 -7.61
C ALA A 42 -14.99 19.07 -7.43
N LEU A 43 -15.09 17.74 -7.44
CA LEU A 43 -13.94 16.86 -7.26
C LEU A 43 -13.12 16.76 -8.55
N ALA A 44 -11.79 16.70 -8.41
CA ALA A 44 -10.91 16.35 -9.53
C ALA A 44 -11.33 15.00 -10.13
N MET A 45 -11.14 14.82 -11.44
CA MET A 45 -11.59 13.62 -12.15
C MET A 45 -11.05 12.31 -11.57
N SER A 46 -9.83 12.34 -11.04
CA SER A 46 -9.17 11.21 -10.41
C SER A 46 -9.89 10.71 -9.14
N GLU A 47 -10.67 11.58 -8.48
CA GLU A 47 -11.30 11.35 -7.17
C GLU A 47 -12.68 10.69 -7.24
N THR A 48 -13.26 10.52 -8.43
CA THR A 48 -14.67 10.09 -8.56
C THR A 48 -14.89 8.59 -8.48
N SER A 49 -13.81 7.81 -8.53
CA SER A 49 -13.81 6.36 -8.33
C SER A 49 -12.80 5.95 -7.28
N ASN A 50 -13.17 4.97 -6.46
CA ASN A 50 -12.28 4.31 -5.52
C ASN A 50 -12.00 2.89 -5.98
N VAL A 51 -10.76 2.45 -5.82
CA VAL A 51 -10.40 1.04 -5.87
C VAL A 51 -10.53 0.47 -4.47
N CYS A 52 -11.26 -0.63 -4.31
CA CYS A 52 -11.31 -1.40 -3.08
C CYS A 52 -10.55 -2.70 -3.29
N ILE A 53 -9.48 -2.94 -2.53
CA ILE A 53 -8.83 -4.25 -2.51
C ILE A 53 -9.40 -5.03 -1.35
N ASN A 54 -9.77 -6.28 -1.61
CA ASN A 54 -10.29 -7.23 -0.63
C ASN A 54 -9.38 -8.44 -0.59
N ILE A 55 -9.08 -8.94 0.61
CA ILE A 55 -8.46 -10.26 0.79
C ILE A 55 -9.45 -11.10 1.59
N PHE A 56 -9.79 -12.27 1.07
CA PHE A 56 -10.70 -13.21 1.70
C PHE A 56 -10.01 -14.56 1.88
N ASP A 57 -10.08 -15.12 3.08
CA ASP A 57 -9.64 -16.48 3.39
C ASP A 57 -10.86 -17.39 3.59
N ALA A 58 -11.09 -18.27 2.61
CA ALA A 58 -12.18 -19.22 2.64
C ALA A 58 -12.04 -20.27 3.75
N ALA A 59 -10.83 -20.51 4.28
CA ALA A 59 -10.64 -21.45 5.38
C ALA A 59 -11.23 -20.92 6.69
N SER A 60 -11.06 -19.62 6.95
CA SER A 60 -11.57 -18.96 8.16
C SER A 60 -12.88 -18.21 7.94
N ALA A 61 -13.36 -18.13 6.70
CA ALA A 61 -14.48 -17.29 6.28
C ALA A 61 -14.33 -15.80 6.68
N LYS A 62 -13.08 -15.33 6.80
CA LYS A 62 -12.76 -13.95 7.16
C LYS A 62 -12.30 -13.17 5.94
N GLY A 63 -12.62 -11.88 5.93
CA GLY A 63 -12.18 -10.95 4.90
C GLY A 63 -11.75 -9.62 5.48
N VAL A 64 -10.82 -8.98 4.79
CA VAL A 64 -10.36 -7.61 5.04
C VAL A 64 -10.48 -6.81 3.76
N LYS A 65 -10.60 -5.49 3.88
CA LYS A 65 -10.72 -4.61 2.72
C LYS A 65 -10.13 -3.23 2.97
N PHE A 66 -9.58 -2.62 1.92
CA PHE A 66 -9.02 -1.28 1.97
C PHE A 66 -9.39 -0.48 0.72
N TYR A 67 -9.75 0.80 0.91
CA TYR A 67 -10.13 1.70 -0.18
C TYR A 67 -8.98 2.64 -0.55
N PHE A 68 -8.54 2.56 -1.79
CA PHE A 68 -7.58 3.45 -2.42
C PHE A 68 -8.36 4.47 -3.28
N GLY A 69 -8.38 5.72 -2.83
CA GLY A 69 -9.08 6.81 -3.54
C GLY A 69 -8.15 7.63 -4.43
N GLY A 70 -8.74 8.41 -5.33
CA GLY A 70 -7.98 9.44 -6.04
C GLY A 70 -6.99 8.90 -7.06
N THR A 71 -5.83 9.56 -7.11
CA THR A 71 -4.67 9.18 -7.93
C THR A 71 -3.83 8.06 -7.28
N LEU A 72 -4.17 7.64 -6.05
CA LEU A 72 -3.35 6.72 -5.28
C LEU A 72 -3.13 5.34 -5.96
N PRO A 73 -4.15 4.70 -6.58
CA PRO A 73 -3.92 3.47 -7.34
C PRO A 73 -2.85 3.64 -8.44
N SER A 74 -2.92 4.73 -9.21
CA SER A 74 -1.95 5.01 -10.27
C SER A 74 -0.56 5.27 -9.71
N PHE A 75 -0.46 5.99 -8.60
CA PHE A 75 0.81 6.22 -7.91
C PHE A 75 1.46 4.91 -7.42
N ILE A 76 0.68 3.99 -6.85
CA ILE A 76 1.16 2.66 -6.43
C ILE A 76 1.63 1.86 -7.64
N PHE A 77 0.90 1.92 -8.76
CA PHE A 77 1.27 1.20 -9.98
C PHE A 77 2.57 1.75 -10.59
N GLU A 78 2.77 3.07 -10.63
CA GLU A 78 4.03 3.65 -11.10
C GLU A 78 5.22 3.27 -10.20
N LYS A 79 5.05 3.32 -8.87
CA LYS A 79 6.08 2.83 -7.95
C LYS A 79 6.39 1.34 -8.14
N THR A 80 5.38 0.54 -8.43
CA THR A 80 5.56 -0.89 -8.75
C THR A 80 6.46 -1.07 -9.96
N LYS A 81 6.25 -0.32 -11.06
CA LYS A 81 7.11 -0.40 -12.25
C LYS A 81 8.56 -0.03 -11.93
N LEU A 82 8.79 0.94 -11.06
CA LEU A 82 10.14 1.29 -10.59
C LEU A 82 10.77 0.15 -9.78
N CYS A 83 10.01 -0.53 -8.91
CA CYS A 83 10.49 -1.71 -8.20
C CYS A 83 10.83 -2.87 -9.15
N MET A 84 10.02 -3.10 -10.19
CA MET A 84 10.31 -4.10 -11.23
C MET A 84 11.61 -3.76 -11.98
N ALA A 85 11.78 -2.50 -12.38
CA ALA A 85 13.01 -2.04 -13.03
C ALA A 85 14.24 -2.20 -12.13
N LEU A 86 14.12 -1.91 -10.83
CA LEU A 86 15.16 -2.21 -9.85
C LEU A 86 15.47 -3.71 -9.81
N GLY A 87 14.42 -4.55 -9.75
CA GLY A 87 14.53 -6.01 -9.81
C GLY A 87 15.39 -6.50 -10.98
N LEU A 88 15.17 -5.95 -12.18
CA LEU A 88 15.96 -6.24 -13.38
C LEU A 88 17.44 -5.87 -13.21
N THR A 89 17.76 -4.74 -12.56
CA THR A 89 19.16 -4.33 -12.33
C THR A 89 19.86 -5.11 -11.23
N THR A 90 19.11 -5.68 -10.28
CA THR A 90 19.63 -6.54 -9.20
C THR A 90 19.76 -8.00 -9.59
N GLN A 91 19.27 -8.42 -10.76
CA GLN A 91 19.65 -9.70 -11.35
C GLN A 91 21.14 -9.62 -11.71
N LYS A 92 21.98 -10.03 -10.76
CA LYS A 92 23.44 -10.11 -10.93
C LYS A 92 23.75 -10.90 -12.19
N GLN A 93 24.67 -10.38 -13.01
CA GLN A 93 25.31 -11.12 -14.10
C GLN A 93 25.73 -12.51 -13.60
N GLU A 94 25.58 -13.53 -14.44
CA GLU A 94 26.12 -14.89 -14.24
C GLU A 94 27.66 -14.86 -14.17
N GLY A 95 28.21 -14.26 -13.11
CA GLY A 95 29.54 -14.53 -12.63
C GLY A 95 29.44 -15.71 -11.68
N THR A 96 30.29 -16.72 -11.88
CA THR A 96 30.50 -17.86 -10.99
C THR A 96 30.59 -17.44 -9.51
N GLU A 97 29.47 -17.38 -8.81
CA GLU A 97 29.46 -17.24 -7.35
C GLU A 97 29.76 -18.61 -6.73
N GLU A 98 30.78 -18.66 -5.87
CA GLU A 98 30.92 -19.76 -4.93
C GLU A 98 29.59 -19.90 -4.17
N LYS A 99 29.06 -21.14 -4.13
CA LYS A 99 27.82 -21.44 -3.40
C LYS A 99 27.95 -20.97 -1.94
N LYS A 100 27.33 -19.83 -1.63
CA LYS A 100 27.21 -19.34 -0.25
C LYS A 100 26.48 -20.39 0.58
N SER A 101 26.95 -20.58 1.82
CA SER A 101 26.45 -21.64 2.67
C SER A 101 25.06 -21.35 3.25
N ALA A 102 24.46 -22.34 3.93
CA ALA A 102 23.10 -22.23 4.45
C ALA A 102 22.99 -21.11 5.50
N ALA A 103 24.05 -20.88 6.28
CA ALA A 103 24.19 -19.77 7.22
C ALA A 103 23.84 -18.38 6.63
N TYR A 104 24.13 -18.16 5.34
CA TYR A 104 23.95 -16.89 4.64
C TYR A 104 22.76 -16.86 3.68
N THR A 105 22.06 -18.00 3.49
CA THR A 105 21.02 -18.13 2.45
C THR A 105 19.67 -18.60 3.01
N VAL A 106 19.65 -19.31 4.15
CA VAL A 106 18.41 -19.80 4.77
C VAL A 106 17.83 -18.74 5.71
N LYS A 107 16.62 -18.26 5.39
CA LYS A 107 15.88 -17.31 6.22
C LYS A 107 15.08 -18.02 7.33
N ILE A 108 15.15 -17.48 8.54
CA ILE A 108 14.32 -17.88 9.68
C ILE A 108 12.87 -17.46 9.41
N LYS A 109 11.90 -18.34 9.63
CA LYS A 109 10.49 -18.09 9.23
C LYS A 109 9.56 -17.64 10.36
N PHE A 110 10.03 -17.57 11.60
CA PHE A 110 9.24 -17.17 12.75
C PHE A 110 10.06 -16.53 13.86
N GLY A 111 9.38 -16.03 14.89
CA GLY A 111 10.03 -15.45 16.06
C GLY A 111 10.64 -14.07 15.78
N PRO A 112 11.51 -13.57 16.69
CA PRO A 112 12.06 -12.22 16.60
C PRO A 112 12.97 -12.04 15.39
N PHE A 113 13.57 -13.11 14.87
CA PHE A 113 14.50 -13.09 13.73
C PHE A 113 13.85 -13.43 12.39
N LYS A 114 12.52 -13.36 12.31
CA LYS A 114 11.79 -13.68 11.08
C LYS A 114 12.33 -12.90 9.87
N ASP A 115 12.44 -13.61 8.76
CA ASP A 115 12.91 -13.18 7.44
C ASP A 115 14.38 -12.75 7.36
N ARG A 116 15.17 -12.99 8.42
CA ARG A 116 16.63 -12.82 8.46
C ARG A 116 17.35 -14.16 8.41
N THR A 117 18.57 -14.19 7.88
CA THR A 117 19.46 -15.34 7.93
C THR A 117 20.19 -15.41 9.29
N PRO A 118 20.60 -16.60 9.74
CA PRO A 118 21.38 -16.73 10.96
C PRO A 118 22.67 -15.90 10.98
N ALA A 119 23.39 -15.80 9.84
CA ALA A 119 24.57 -14.96 9.72
C ALA A 119 24.26 -13.45 9.88
N GLU A 120 23.17 -12.96 9.27
CA GLU A 120 22.70 -11.57 9.44
C GLU A 120 22.46 -11.23 10.90
N VAL A 121 21.76 -12.12 11.62
CA VAL A 121 21.38 -11.91 13.01
C VAL A 121 22.62 -11.76 13.92
N LEU A 122 23.63 -12.60 13.71
CA LEU A 122 24.86 -12.59 14.50
C LEU A 122 25.78 -11.42 14.12
N LEU A 123 25.78 -11.00 12.86
CA LEU A 123 26.56 -9.84 12.40
C LEU A 123 25.94 -8.50 12.81
N GLU A 124 24.62 -8.44 13.03
CA GLU A 124 23.91 -7.27 13.56
C GLU A 124 24.28 -7.00 15.03
N SER A 125 24.31 -8.04 15.86
CA SER A 125 24.70 -7.92 17.26
C SER A 125 25.19 -9.26 17.84
N PRO A 126 26.37 -9.31 18.47
CA PRO A 126 26.84 -10.47 19.22
C PRO A 126 25.87 -10.96 20.29
N ASN A 127 25.06 -10.05 20.85
CA ASN A 127 24.08 -10.37 21.88
C ASN A 127 22.91 -11.22 21.36
N ASN A 128 22.75 -11.34 20.04
CA ASN A 128 21.72 -12.16 19.42
C ASN A 128 22.03 -13.66 19.43
N TYR A 129 23.25 -14.09 19.81
CA TYR A 129 23.64 -15.49 19.81
C TYR A 129 22.73 -16.37 20.67
N ASN A 130 22.53 -16.01 21.95
CA ASN A 130 21.67 -16.79 22.85
C ASN A 130 20.20 -16.85 22.38
N PRO A 131 19.55 -15.72 22.01
CA PRO A 131 18.21 -15.77 21.40
C PRO A 131 18.12 -16.61 20.11
N LEU A 132 19.21 -16.69 19.33
CA LEU A 132 19.26 -17.51 18.13
C LEU A 132 19.35 -19.00 18.48
N CYS A 133 20.12 -19.37 19.50
CA CYS A 133 20.13 -20.71 20.07
C CYS A 133 18.75 -21.11 20.63
N ASP A 134 18.01 -20.20 21.26
CA ASP A 134 16.63 -20.46 21.68
C ASP A 134 15.71 -20.77 20.49
N THR A 135 15.94 -20.10 19.36
CA THR A 135 15.21 -20.36 18.12
C THR A 135 15.54 -21.76 17.58
N TYR A 136 16.81 -22.16 17.61
CA TYR A 136 17.23 -23.53 17.28
C TYR A 136 16.54 -24.57 18.17
N ASN A 137 16.55 -24.38 19.49
CA ASN A 137 15.95 -25.32 20.43
C ASN A 137 14.43 -25.48 20.19
N LYS A 138 13.73 -24.37 19.89
CA LYS A 138 12.31 -24.41 19.53
C LYS A 138 12.04 -25.18 18.23
N LEU A 139 12.90 -25.03 17.22
CA LEU A 139 12.80 -25.77 15.96
C LEU A 139 12.94 -27.28 16.18
N MET A 140 13.90 -27.68 16.99
CA MET A 140 14.21 -29.08 17.27
C MET A 140 13.17 -29.74 18.19
N ALA A 141 12.55 -28.96 19.09
CA ALA A 141 11.46 -29.44 19.95
C ALA A 141 10.10 -29.55 19.22
N ALA A 142 9.94 -28.87 18.08
CA ALA A 142 8.70 -28.88 17.31
C ALA A 142 8.54 -30.22 16.57
N ASN A 143 7.61 -31.05 17.06
CA ASN A 143 7.42 -32.43 16.57
C ASN A 143 6.34 -32.57 15.48
N ASP A 144 5.99 -31.49 14.78
CA ASP A 144 5.00 -31.53 13.69
C ASP A 144 5.64 -32.08 12.40
N PRO A 145 5.23 -33.27 11.91
CA PRO A 145 5.80 -33.89 10.71
C PRO A 145 5.72 -33.01 9.47
N LYS A 146 4.72 -32.12 9.39
CA LYS A 146 4.52 -31.21 8.25
C LYS A 146 5.68 -30.24 8.09
N PHE A 147 6.30 -29.83 9.19
CA PHE A 147 7.35 -28.82 9.20
C PHE A 147 8.75 -29.39 9.49
N ALA A 148 8.87 -30.67 9.86
CA ALA A 148 10.12 -31.31 10.25
C ALA A 148 11.29 -31.05 9.29
N ARG A 149 11.07 -31.21 7.97
CA ARG A 149 12.10 -30.95 6.96
C ARG A 149 12.56 -29.50 6.95
N GLN A 150 11.62 -28.56 6.98
CA GLN A 150 11.93 -27.13 6.92
C GLN A 150 12.57 -26.65 8.22
N ASN A 151 12.13 -27.18 9.36
CA ASN A 151 12.72 -26.91 10.66
C ASN A 151 14.17 -27.37 10.73
N SER A 152 14.47 -28.58 10.24
CA SER A 152 15.85 -29.11 10.19
C SER A 152 16.76 -28.25 9.31
N VAL A 153 16.28 -27.78 8.15
CA VAL A 153 17.06 -26.88 7.28
C VAL A 153 17.43 -25.58 7.99
N VAL A 154 16.47 -24.95 8.68
CA VAL A 154 16.73 -23.71 9.43
C VAL A 154 17.62 -23.97 10.64
N ALA A 155 17.39 -25.06 11.37
CA ALA A 155 18.20 -25.43 12.54
C ALA A 155 19.67 -25.68 12.16
N ASN A 156 19.92 -26.38 11.06
CA ASN A 156 21.27 -26.61 10.56
C ASN A 156 21.96 -25.31 10.13
N ALA A 157 21.23 -24.39 9.48
CA ALA A 157 21.76 -23.07 9.13
C ALA A 157 22.11 -22.24 10.38
N ILE A 158 21.32 -22.33 11.46
CA ILE A 158 21.62 -21.68 12.73
C ILE A 158 22.89 -22.26 13.35
N ALA A 159 23.02 -23.60 13.40
CA ALA A 159 24.20 -24.25 13.95
C ALA A 159 25.47 -23.89 13.16
N GLU A 160 25.38 -23.86 11.83
CA GLU A 160 26.48 -23.45 10.96
C GLU A 160 26.91 -21.99 11.21
N ALA A 161 25.95 -21.06 11.25
CA ALA A 161 26.26 -19.65 11.52
C ALA A 161 26.83 -19.44 12.92
N GLY A 162 26.34 -20.19 13.92
CA GLY A 162 26.90 -20.19 15.27
C GLY A 162 28.36 -20.63 15.28
N ASN A 163 28.71 -21.70 14.57
CA ASN A 163 30.10 -22.15 14.44
C ASN A 163 30.97 -21.10 13.75
N LEU A 164 30.50 -20.52 12.63
CA LEU A 164 31.22 -19.45 11.94
C LEU A 164 31.43 -18.22 12.84
N PHE A 165 30.42 -17.86 13.64
CA PHE A 165 30.50 -16.74 14.58
C PHE A 165 31.52 -16.99 15.70
N MET A 166 31.45 -18.16 16.34
CA MET A 166 32.38 -18.54 17.42
C MET A 166 33.82 -18.62 16.91
N ASN A 167 34.03 -18.97 15.64
CA ASN A 167 35.33 -19.02 15.00
C ASN A 167 35.78 -17.67 14.40
N GLY A 168 34.97 -16.61 14.47
CA GLY A 168 35.28 -15.30 13.86
C GLY A 168 35.30 -15.30 12.33
N GLN A 169 34.65 -16.29 11.70
CA GLN A 169 34.63 -16.52 10.25
C GLN A 169 33.36 -16.01 9.57
N LEU A 170 32.51 -15.25 10.28
CA LEU A 170 31.35 -14.62 9.65
C LEU A 170 31.79 -13.45 8.77
N ASP A 171 31.50 -13.56 7.48
CA ASP A 171 31.80 -12.55 6.49
C ASP A 171 30.61 -11.61 6.26
N LYS A 172 30.81 -10.33 6.61
CA LYS A 172 29.82 -9.27 6.40
C LYS A 172 29.50 -9.03 4.93
N THR A 173 30.43 -9.30 4.01
CA THR A 173 30.24 -9.10 2.57
C THR A 173 29.46 -10.24 1.92
N SER A 174 29.40 -11.40 2.59
CA SER A 174 28.62 -12.57 2.17
C SER A 174 27.14 -12.46 2.56
N VAL A 175 26.81 -11.61 3.51
CA VAL A 175 25.43 -11.28 3.88
C VAL A 175 24.81 -10.38 2.81
N ASN A 176 23.88 -10.94 2.04
CA ASN A 176 22.98 -10.13 1.23
C ASN A 176 21.78 -9.72 2.09
N THR A 177 21.89 -8.61 2.83
CA THR A 177 20.72 -7.98 3.44
C THR A 177 19.86 -7.41 2.32
N TYR A 178 19.00 -8.23 1.74
CA TYR A 178 18.07 -7.77 0.74
C TYR A 178 17.07 -6.83 1.39
N GLN A 179 17.00 -5.60 0.87
CA GLN A 179 16.16 -4.56 1.43
C GLN A 179 14.69 -4.84 1.10
N LYS A 180 13.80 -4.57 2.05
CA LYS A 180 12.36 -4.52 1.80
C LYS A 180 11.94 -3.09 1.51
N ILE A 181 11.45 -2.82 0.31
CA ILE A 181 10.94 -1.52 -0.10
C ILE A 181 9.47 -1.41 0.31
N ILE A 182 9.10 -0.31 0.97
CA ILE A 182 7.70 0.04 1.21
C ILE A 182 7.20 0.85 0.01
N ILE A 183 6.39 0.22 -0.83
CA ILE A 183 5.75 0.89 -1.97
C ILE A 183 4.74 1.91 -1.43
N TRP A 184 3.91 1.47 -0.48
CA TRP A 184 2.90 2.31 0.16
C TRP A 184 2.53 1.78 1.54
N ASP A 185 2.25 2.69 2.48
CA ASP A 185 1.77 2.39 3.82
C ASP A 185 0.77 3.48 4.20
N GLY A 186 -0.40 3.08 4.68
CA GLY A 186 -1.40 4.04 5.07
C GLY A 186 -2.57 3.46 5.84
N MET A 187 -3.35 4.39 6.37
CA MET A 187 -4.53 4.08 7.18
C MET A 187 -5.75 4.85 6.70
N ARG A 188 -6.92 4.27 6.92
CA ARG A 188 -8.20 4.94 6.78
C ARG A 188 -9.06 4.70 8.00
N THR A 189 -9.59 5.79 8.52
CA THR A 189 -10.55 5.81 9.62
C THR A 189 -11.72 6.70 9.19
N PRO A 190 -12.95 6.38 9.60
CA PRO A 190 -14.10 7.24 9.36
C PRO A 190 -14.06 8.45 10.31
N ASN A 191 -15.10 9.29 10.20
CA ASN A 191 -15.33 10.34 11.18
C ASN A 191 -15.50 9.74 12.58
N VAL A 192 -14.94 10.38 13.60
CA VAL A 192 -14.93 9.90 14.99
C VAL A 192 -16.32 9.66 15.59
N ASN A 193 -17.35 10.30 15.04
CA ASN A 193 -18.74 10.11 15.47
C ASN A 193 -19.37 8.82 14.93
N LYS A 194 -18.73 8.15 13.97
CA LYS A 194 -19.18 6.85 13.44
C LYS A 194 -18.64 5.73 14.31
N VAL A 195 -19.33 5.49 15.41
CA VAL A 195 -19.01 4.44 16.38
C VAL A 195 -20.06 3.34 16.40
N ASN A 196 -19.66 2.12 16.78
CA ASN A 196 -20.57 1.02 17.07
C ASN A 196 -21.19 1.16 18.47
N GLN A 197 -21.97 0.17 18.89
CA GLN A 197 -22.60 0.11 20.21
C GLN A 197 -21.60 0.11 21.38
N LYS A 198 -20.34 -0.28 21.15
CA LYS A 198 -19.25 -0.26 22.13
C LYS A 198 -18.48 1.07 22.15
N GLY A 199 -18.88 2.07 21.35
CA GLY A 199 -18.15 3.32 21.22
C GLY A 199 -16.85 3.22 20.39
N LEU A 200 -16.66 2.14 19.64
CA LEU A 200 -15.48 1.90 18.81
C LEU A 200 -15.75 2.28 17.36
N THR A 201 -14.75 2.84 16.69
CA THR A 201 -14.79 3.16 15.27
C THR A 201 -13.97 2.17 14.44
N GLU A 202 -14.37 1.95 13.20
CA GLU A 202 -13.65 1.04 12.31
C GLU A 202 -12.31 1.67 11.89
N ALA A 203 -11.22 0.91 11.97
CA ALA A 203 -9.93 1.33 11.46
C ALA A 203 -9.39 0.29 10.47
N ARG A 204 -8.84 0.78 9.37
CA ARG A 204 -8.24 -0.05 8.33
C ARG A 204 -6.84 0.44 8.04
N THR A 205 -5.90 -0.47 7.92
CA THR A 205 -4.56 -0.17 7.42
C THR A 205 -4.26 -1.07 6.23
N ALA A 206 -3.42 -0.59 5.32
CA ALA A 206 -2.87 -1.42 4.28
C ALA A 206 -1.40 -1.06 4.05
N LYS A 207 -0.61 -2.07 3.76
CA LYS A 207 0.82 -1.95 3.51
C LYS A 207 1.17 -2.77 2.28
N ILE A 208 1.88 -2.14 1.35
CA ILE A 208 2.36 -2.75 0.12
C ILE A 208 3.88 -2.71 0.15
N THR A 209 4.50 -3.88 -0.05
CA THR A 209 5.95 -4.04 0.01
C THR A 209 6.49 -4.83 -1.16
N PHE A 210 7.77 -4.62 -1.44
CA PHE A 210 8.57 -5.37 -2.40
C PHE A 210 9.84 -5.87 -1.69
N ASP A 211 10.08 -7.17 -1.74
CA ASP A 211 11.29 -7.82 -1.24
C ASP A 211 12.34 -7.90 -2.36
N MET A 212 13.51 -7.30 -2.15
CA MET A 212 14.59 -7.28 -3.15
C MET A 212 15.37 -8.60 -3.22
N ASP A 213 15.00 -9.63 -2.46
CA ASP A 213 15.63 -10.94 -2.54
C ASP A 213 15.37 -11.59 -3.91
N PRO A 214 16.40 -11.77 -4.76
CA PRO A 214 16.25 -12.38 -6.07
C PRO A 214 15.83 -13.85 -6.00
N GLY A 215 16.03 -14.51 -4.85
CA GLY A 215 15.53 -15.86 -4.60
C GLY A 215 14.03 -15.90 -4.27
N ASN A 216 13.40 -14.76 -3.96
CA ASN A 216 12.00 -14.69 -3.64
C ASN A 216 11.16 -14.62 -4.93
N LYS A 217 10.52 -15.75 -5.27
CA LYS A 217 9.62 -15.86 -6.44
C LYS A 217 8.33 -15.04 -6.31
N GLU A 218 8.00 -14.57 -5.10
CA GLU A 218 6.79 -13.80 -4.82
C GLU A 218 7.13 -12.54 -4.00
N PRO A 219 7.87 -11.59 -4.58
CA PRO A 219 8.49 -10.50 -3.83
C PRO A 219 7.50 -9.40 -3.45
N TYR A 220 6.36 -9.30 -4.13
CA TYR A 220 5.35 -8.28 -3.85
C TYR A 220 4.36 -8.78 -2.81
N CYS A 221 4.03 -7.94 -1.84
CA CYS A 221 3.07 -8.28 -0.79
C CYS A 221 2.11 -7.13 -0.52
N ILE A 222 0.83 -7.46 -0.41
CA ILE A 222 -0.18 -6.58 0.20
C ILE A 222 -0.65 -7.20 1.51
N GLU A 223 -0.57 -6.41 2.58
CA GLU A 223 -1.11 -6.72 3.90
C GLU A 223 -2.22 -5.72 4.19
N ILE A 224 -3.38 -6.21 4.63
CA ILE A 224 -4.51 -5.38 5.05
C ILE A 224 -4.94 -5.82 6.45
N MET A 225 -5.14 -4.83 7.32
CA MET A 225 -5.71 -5.03 8.65
C MET A 225 -7.00 -4.23 8.77
N ASN A 226 -8.05 -4.90 9.25
CA ASN A 226 -9.28 -4.26 9.71
C ASN A 226 -9.42 -4.53 11.22
N CYS A 227 -9.85 -3.53 11.98
CA CYS A 227 -10.14 -3.66 13.40
C CYS A 227 -11.17 -2.64 13.86
N MET A 228 -11.64 -2.78 15.09
CA MET A 228 -12.41 -1.76 15.81
C MET A 228 -11.48 -1.08 16.83
N ALA A 229 -11.50 0.25 16.93
CA ALA A 229 -10.63 0.97 17.85
C ALA A 229 -11.32 2.22 18.42
N PRO A 230 -10.96 2.69 19.63
CA PRO A 230 -11.51 3.91 20.18
C PRO A 230 -11.19 5.12 19.29
N PRO A 231 -12.12 6.08 19.09
CA PRO A 231 -11.85 7.29 18.34
C PRO A 231 -10.79 8.16 19.05
N VAL A 232 -10.04 8.95 18.26
CA VAL A 232 -9.10 9.93 18.81
C VAL A 232 -9.89 11.14 19.31
N GLN A 233 -9.81 11.41 20.62
CA GLN A 233 -10.42 12.61 21.23
C GLN A 233 -9.87 13.89 20.59
N GLY A 234 -10.76 14.84 20.29
CA GLY A 234 -10.39 16.14 19.71
C GLY A 234 -10.10 16.13 18.19
N ALA A 235 -10.13 14.96 17.53
CA ALA A 235 -9.95 14.85 16.09
C ALA A 235 -11.29 14.68 15.38
N GLN A 236 -11.42 15.17 14.14
CA GLN A 236 -12.60 14.89 13.30
C GLN A 236 -12.57 13.48 12.70
N ILE A 237 -11.37 12.96 12.45
CA ILE A 237 -11.08 11.65 11.87
C ILE A 237 -9.92 11.05 12.67
N GLY A 238 -10.02 9.78 13.05
CA GLY A 238 -8.92 9.08 13.72
C GLY A 238 -9.37 7.96 14.65
N ALA A 239 -8.52 6.95 14.80
CA ALA A 239 -8.73 5.83 15.72
C ALA A 239 -7.42 5.46 16.43
N ARG A 240 -7.50 5.05 17.70
CA ARG A 240 -6.36 4.65 18.54
C ARG A 240 -6.00 3.19 18.28
N LEU A 241 -5.16 2.96 17.26
CA LEU A 241 -4.79 1.59 16.82
C LEU A 241 -4.09 0.75 17.90
N SER A 242 -3.43 1.36 18.88
CA SER A 242 -2.83 0.65 20.02
C SER A 242 -3.86 -0.04 20.93
N GLN A 243 -5.13 0.32 20.81
CA GLN A 243 -6.25 -0.19 21.61
C GLN A 243 -7.26 -0.93 20.72
N CYS A 244 -6.79 -1.56 19.63
CA CYS A 244 -7.71 -2.23 18.71
C CYS A 244 -8.30 -3.53 19.28
N GLU A 245 -9.59 -3.72 19.03
CA GLU A 245 -10.36 -4.95 19.20
C GLU A 245 -10.70 -5.56 17.84
N ASP A 246 -11.11 -6.84 17.85
CA ASP A 246 -11.63 -7.55 16.66
C ASP A 246 -10.68 -7.48 15.44
N LYS A 247 -9.37 -7.52 15.71
CA LYS A 247 -8.33 -7.38 14.69
C LYS A 247 -8.30 -8.58 13.76
N ILE A 248 -8.44 -8.31 12.46
CA ILE A 248 -8.21 -9.27 11.38
C ILE A 248 -7.11 -8.71 10.49
N THR A 249 -6.05 -9.47 10.28
CA THR A 249 -4.97 -9.15 9.34
C THR A 249 -4.85 -10.29 8.34
N LEU A 250 -4.95 -9.97 7.06
CA LEU A 250 -4.68 -10.91 5.98
C LEU A 250 -3.65 -10.30 5.05
N MET A 251 -2.83 -11.17 4.45
CA MET A 251 -1.81 -10.77 3.51
C MET A 251 -1.76 -11.75 2.34
N MET A 252 -1.33 -11.26 1.18
CA MET A 252 -1.05 -12.09 0.02
C MET A 252 0.24 -11.63 -0.63
N ASN A 253 1.11 -12.59 -0.95
CA ASN A 253 2.29 -12.35 -1.78
C ASN A 253 1.94 -12.59 -3.25
N PHE A 254 2.72 -12.05 -4.17
CA PHE A 254 2.50 -12.14 -5.61
C PHE A 254 3.83 -12.32 -6.32
N SER A 255 3.85 -13.17 -7.35
CA SER A 255 4.90 -13.10 -8.37
C SER A 255 4.83 -11.75 -9.09
N GLU A 256 5.93 -11.37 -9.74
CA GLU A 256 5.99 -10.11 -10.48
C GLU A 256 4.90 -10.01 -11.56
N GLU A 257 4.71 -11.07 -12.34
CA GLU A 257 3.69 -11.14 -13.39
C GLU A 257 2.27 -11.00 -12.83
N ALA A 258 1.94 -11.76 -11.78
CA ALA A 258 0.61 -11.70 -11.16
C ALA A 258 0.34 -10.32 -10.54
N TRP A 259 1.36 -9.70 -9.93
CA TRP A 259 1.26 -8.36 -9.37
C TRP A 259 1.06 -7.29 -10.46
N TYR A 260 1.81 -7.38 -11.56
CA TYR A 260 1.67 -6.49 -12.71
C TYR A 260 0.27 -6.58 -13.31
N GLY A 261 -0.21 -7.79 -13.61
CA GLY A 261 -1.55 -8.02 -14.15
C GLY A 261 -2.63 -7.49 -13.22
N PHE A 262 -2.55 -7.80 -11.92
CA PHE A 262 -3.51 -7.33 -10.93
C PHE A 262 -3.66 -5.81 -10.93
N TRP A 263 -2.55 -5.06 -10.92
CA TRP A 263 -2.62 -3.60 -10.95
C TRP A 263 -3.00 -3.04 -12.32
N LYS A 264 -2.49 -3.60 -13.41
CA LYS A 264 -2.82 -3.17 -14.77
C LYS A 264 -4.34 -3.23 -15.00
N ASP A 265 -4.95 -4.38 -14.74
CA ASP A 265 -6.39 -4.59 -14.91
C ASP A 265 -7.20 -3.67 -13.98
N THR A 266 -6.73 -3.48 -12.73
CA THR A 266 -7.35 -2.55 -11.78
C THR A 266 -7.32 -1.10 -12.27
N ILE A 267 -6.22 -0.63 -12.86
CA ILE A 267 -6.10 0.73 -13.39
C ILE A 267 -6.91 0.91 -14.66
N GLU A 268 -6.92 -0.07 -15.55
CA GLU A 268 -7.73 -0.07 -16.77
C GLU A 268 -9.23 -0.04 -16.42
N ALA A 269 -9.66 -0.85 -15.47
CA ALA A 269 -11.02 -0.83 -14.96
C ALA A 269 -11.37 0.50 -14.31
N LYS A 270 -10.49 1.08 -13.47
CA LYS A 270 -10.70 2.39 -12.84
C LYS A 270 -10.88 3.49 -13.89
N THR A 271 -10.05 3.48 -14.93
CA THR A 271 -10.08 4.45 -16.02
C THR A 271 -11.36 4.32 -16.82
N SER A 272 -11.72 3.09 -17.20
CA SER A 272 -12.94 2.81 -17.96
C SER A 272 -14.20 3.18 -17.19
N PHE A 273 -14.25 2.86 -15.89
CA PHE A 273 -15.32 3.30 -15.01
C PHE A 273 -15.39 4.83 -14.91
N GLY A 274 -14.24 5.51 -14.83
CA GLY A 274 -14.16 6.97 -14.82
C GLY A 274 -14.78 7.62 -16.06
N ARG A 275 -14.58 7.01 -17.25
CA ARG A 275 -15.18 7.42 -18.52
C ARG A 275 -16.68 7.15 -18.59
N LEU A 276 -17.14 5.99 -18.12
CA LEU A 276 -18.58 5.67 -18.06
C LEU A 276 -19.37 6.64 -17.18
N MET A 277 -18.71 7.24 -16.20
CA MET A 277 -19.31 8.20 -15.28
C MET A 277 -19.13 9.67 -15.73
N GLU A 278 -18.55 9.93 -16.91
CA GLU A 278 -18.17 11.26 -17.35
C GLU A 278 -19.34 12.23 -17.42
N ASN A 279 -20.45 11.84 -18.05
CA ASN A 279 -21.63 12.73 -18.17
C ASN A 279 -22.23 13.11 -16.81
N GLU A 280 -22.46 12.14 -15.92
CA GLU A 280 -22.95 12.39 -14.56
C GLU A 280 -22.01 13.32 -13.78
N ARG A 281 -20.72 13.30 -14.11
CA ARG A 281 -19.68 14.12 -13.46
C ARG A 281 -19.62 15.53 -14.04
N ILE A 282 -19.80 15.72 -15.35
CA ILE A 282 -19.92 17.04 -15.97
C ILE A 282 -21.11 17.78 -15.35
N ASP A 283 -22.27 17.12 -15.30
CA ASP A 283 -23.48 17.69 -14.69
C ASP A 283 -23.28 18.07 -13.22
N TYR A 284 -22.56 17.24 -12.47
CA TYR A 284 -22.25 17.53 -11.06
C TYR A 284 -21.23 18.67 -10.94
N SER A 285 -20.19 18.67 -11.77
CA SER A 285 -19.16 19.71 -11.78
C SER A 285 -19.76 21.07 -12.08
N ASP A 286 -20.61 21.17 -13.10
CA ASP A 286 -21.27 22.43 -13.49
C ASP A 286 -22.11 23.03 -12.34
N LYS A 287 -22.78 22.17 -11.57
CA LYS A 287 -23.58 22.58 -10.40
C LYS A 287 -22.73 23.01 -9.20
N ASN A 288 -21.54 22.41 -9.03
CA ASN A 288 -20.71 22.56 -7.85
C ASN A 288 -19.34 23.19 -8.17
N MET A 289 -19.23 23.89 -9.31
CA MET A 289 -17.99 24.57 -9.70
C MET A 289 -17.55 25.49 -8.59
N TRP A 290 -16.25 25.48 -8.31
CA TRP A 290 -15.67 26.44 -7.40
C TRP A 290 -16.00 27.85 -7.90
N LYS A 291 -16.68 28.63 -7.06
CA LYS A 291 -16.93 30.04 -7.31
C LYS A 291 -15.94 30.83 -6.43
N PRO A 292 -15.22 31.82 -6.99
CA PRO A 292 -14.46 32.73 -6.16
C PRO A 292 -15.38 33.31 -5.10
N GLN A 293 -14.93 33.36 -3.85
CA GLN A 293 -15.64 34.15 -2.84
C GLN A 293 -15.72 35.58 -3.40
N GLN A 294 -16.91 36.00 -3.83
CA GLN A 294 -17.16 37.42 -4.01
C GLN A 294 -16.95 38.02 -2.63
N ASN A 295 -15.92 38.86 -2.53
CA ASN A 295 -15.52 39.56 -1.32
C ASN A 295 -16.73 39.78 -0.42
N GLN A 296 -16.77 39.14 0.75
CA GLN A 296 -17.44 39.77 1.86
C GLN A 296 -16.83 41.17 1.91
N GLN A 297 -17.66 42.19 1.66
CA GLN A 297 -17.24 43.57 1.81
C GLN A 297 -16.62 43.66 3.20
N TYR A 298 -15.29 43.70 3.27
CA TYR A 298 -14.62 44.20 4.45
C TYR A 298 -15.24 45.57 4.67
N ALA A 299 -16.03 45.71 5.72
CA ALA A 299 -16.53 47.00 6.15
C ALA A 299 -15.30 47.88 6.33
N GLN A 300 -15.07 48.77 5.36
CA GLN A 300 -13.98 49.73 5.40
C GLN A 300 -14.23 50.60 6.63
N PRO A 301 -13.30 50.67 7.59
CA PRO A 301 -13.35 51.72 8.59
C PRO A 301 -13.23 53.04 7.83
N ASN A 302 -14.28 53.87 7.92
CA ASN A 302 -14.24 55.25 7.48
C ASN A 302 -12.97 55.92 8.02
N ASN A 303 -12.02 56.21 7.15
CA ASN A 303 -11.10 57.32 7.30
C ASN A 303 -10.58 57.72 5.93
N VAL A 304 -11.24 58.75 5.40
CA VAL A 304 -10.80 59.51 4.24
C VAL A 304 -9.51 60.23 4.63
N VAL A 305 -8.40 59.88 3.99
CA VAL A 305 -7.27 60.80 3.85
C VAL A 305 -7.00 60.93 2.36
N GLN A 306 -7.38 62.09 1.83
CA GLN A 306 -7.05 62.54 0.49
C GLN A 306 -5.53 62.67 0.35
N MET A 307 -4.96 62.14 -0.73
CA MET A 307 -3.74 62.72 -1.30
C MET A 307 -3.76 62.64 -2.83
N GLN A 308 -3.20 63.69 -3.41
CA GLN A 308 -3.48 64.23 -4.73
C GLN A 308 -2.95 63.41 -5.92
N GLN A 309 -3.72 63.57 -6.99
CA GLN A 309 -3.41 63.47 -8.41
C GLN A 309 -1.94 63.31 -8.83
N GLY A 310 -1.68 62.23 -9.56
CA GLY A 310 -0.59 62.12 -10.54
C GLY A 310 -1.10 61.33 -11.74
N TYR A 311 -1.50 62.04 -12.80
CA TYR A 311 -1.82 61.44 -14.09
C TYR A 311 -0.55 60.83 -14.70
N SER A 312 -0.62 59.57 -15.14
CA SER A 312 0.22 59.09 -16.22
C SER A 312 -0.61 58.23 -17.16
N GLN A 313 -0.56 58.64 -18.41
CA GLN A 313 -1.34 58.25 -19.56
C GLN A 313 -0.73 57.03 -20.29
N TYR A 314 -1.59 56.24 -20.93
CA TYR A 314 -1.40 55.36 -22.10
C TYR A 314 -0.27 54.30 -22.09
N ALA A 315 -0.63 53.02 -22.28
CA ALA A 315 -0.72 52.41 -23.62
C ALA A 315 -0.88 50.88 -23.52
N ALA A 316 -1.93 50.33 -24.16
CA ALA A 316 -1.85 49.01 -24.76
C ALA A 316 -1.33 49.20 -26.19
N PRO A 317 -0.50 48.27 -26.71
CA PRO A 317 -1.04 47.50 -27.84
C PRO A 317 -0.63 46.02 -27.88
N TYR A 318 -1.47 45.34 -28.64
CA TYR A 318 -1.51 43.93 -29.02
C TYR A 318 -0.42 43.53 -30.05
N MET A 319 -0.22 42.21 -30.15
CA MET A 319 0.34 41.40 -31.26
C MET A 319 1.87 41.29 -31.44
N GLY A 320 2.31 40.03 -31.59
CA GLY A 320 3.57 39.64 -32.20
C GLY A 320 3.82 38.14 -32.13
N GLN A 321 3.39 37.42 -33.16
CA GLN A 321 3.71 36.00 -33.39
C GLN A 321 5.23 35.78 -33.52
N GLY A 322 5.63 34.52 -33.31
CA GLY A 322 7.03 34.09 -33.32
C GLY A 322 7.68 34.06 -34.69
N TYR A 323 8.99 33.79 -34.69
CA TYR A 323 9.77 33.20 -35.77
C TYR A 323 10.90 32.42 -35.06
N ARG A 324 11.20 31.17 -35.44
CA ARG A 324 12.27 30.82 -36.39
C ARG A 324 13.49 31.74 -36.32
#